data_AF-A0A2N3Y870-F1
#
_entry.id   AF-A0A2N3Y870-F1
#
_cell.length_a   1.000
_cell.length_b   1.000
_cell.length_c   1.000
_cell.angle_alpha   90.00
_cell.angle_beta   90.00
_cell.angle_gamma   90.00
#
_symmetry.space_group_name_H-M   'P 1'
#
loop_
_entity.id
_entity.type
_entity.pdbx_description
1 polymer ?
#
loop_
_entity_poly.entity_id
_entity_poly.type
_entity_poly.pdbx_seq_one_letter_code
_entity_poly.pdbx_strand_id
1 'polypeptide(L)'
;MKRVLLPAFALLLAGCGSAPESADPQVRQQLSAQVEAVKAAALGNDRAAAEAALAELNRRIATAQAQGKLAPDNARVILTATDRVAEDVRTIPLPEPPQPVIVTVTPDPPPDVPDEGDPGKHQKDWEKQQKQWQKQRHKNGDNEG
;
A
#
# COMPACT_ATOMS: atom_id res chain seq x y z
N MET A 1 2.40 -3.56 -35.41
CA MET A 1 1.59 -4.58 -36.12
C MET A 1 0.24 -4.66 -35.40
N LYS A 2 -0.87 -4.24 -36.04
CA LYS A 2 -2.02 -5.12 -36.38
C LYS A 2 -2.38 -6.05 -35.20
N ARG A 3 -3.52 -5.94 -34.51
CA ARG A 3 -4.92 -5.86 -35.00
C ARG A 3 -5.81 -5.26 -33.90
N VAL A 4 -6.44 -4.11 -34.16
CA VAL A 4 -7.62 -3.67 -33.40
C VAL A 4 -8.81 -4.42 -33.99
N LEU A 5 -9.02 -5.64 -33.52
CA LEU A 5 -10.24 -6.40 -33.72
C LEU A 5 -10.97 -6.38 -32.39
N LEU A 6 -12.14 -5.73 -32.35
CA LEU A 6 -13.36 -6.25 -31.75
C LEU A 6 -14.50 -5.21 -31.85
N PRO A 7 -15.03 -4.91 -33.05
CA PRO A 7 -16.40 -4.44 -33.17
C PRO A 7 -17.32 -5.68 -33.14
N ALA A 8 -17.40 -6.37 -32.00
CA ALA A 8 -18.21 -7.60 -31.88
C ALA A 8 -19.12 -7.64 -30.66
N PHE A 9 -19.21 -6.56 -29.87
CA PHE A 9 -20.08 -6.53 -28.70
C PHE A 9 -21.46 -5.88 -28.96
N ALA A 10 -21.69 -5.32 -30.14
CA ALA A 10 -22.92 -4.58 -30.47
C ALA A 10 -24.08 -5.45 -31.00
N LEU A 11 -23.88 -6.76 -31.22
CA LEU A 11 -24.86 -7.61 -31.94
C LEU A 11 -25.57 -8.66 -31.07
N LEU A 12 -25.28 -8.75 -29.77
CA LEU A 12 -25.92 -9.75 -28.88
C LEU A 12 -27.26 -9.31 -28.29
N LEU A 13 -27.73 -8.08 -28.56
CA LEU A 13 -29.01 -7.57 -28.05
C LEU A 13 -30.18 -7.70 -29.04
N ALA A 14 -29.94 -8.18 -30.27
CA ALA A 14 -30.99 -8.36 -31.28
C ALA A 14 -31.39 -9.83 -31.53
N GLY A 15 -30.98 -10.74 -30.64
CA GLY A 15 -31.15 -12.19 -30.79
C GLY A 15 -31.66 -12.88 -29.53
N CYS A 16 -32.80 -12.44 -28.99
CA CYS A 16 -33.62 -13.27 -28.10
C CYS A 16 -35.08 -13.15 -28.59
N GLY A 17 -35.43 -14.00 -29.55
CA GLY A 17 -36.82 -14.18 -29.99
C GLY A 17 -37.61 -14.87 -28.89
N SER A 18 -38.87 -14.47 -28.75
CA SER A 18 -39.79 -14.71 -27.63
C SER A 18 -39.67 -13.61 -26.58
N ALA A 19 -40.64 -12.69 -26.60
CA ALA A 19 -40.76 -11.61 -25.65
C ALA A 19 -40.52 -12.13 -24.22
N PRO A 20 -39.43 -11.73 -23.54
CA PRO A 20 -39.22 -12.13 -22.17
C PRO A 20 -40.33 -11.48 -21.36
N GLU A 21 -40.94 -12.23 -20.43
CA GLU A 21 -41.59 -11.62 -19.27
C GLU A 21 -40.65 -10.55 -18.76
N SER A 22 -41.08 -9.30 -18.97
CA SER A 22 -40.17 -8.20 -19.16
C SER A 22 -39.56 -7.86 -17.81
N ALA A 23 -38.26 -8.07 -17.66
CA ALA A 23 -37.53 -7.59 -16.50
C ALA A 23 -37.94 -6.14 -16.24
N ASP A 24 -38.23 -5.83 -14.99
CA ASP A 24 -38.76 -4.53 -14.59
C ASP A 24 -37.90 -3.40 -15.19
N PRO A 25 -38.50 -2.34 -15.77
CA PRO A 25 -37.76 -1.28 -16.45
C PRO A 25 -36.70 -0.63 -15.55
N GLN A 26 -36.99 -0.45 -14.27
CA GLN A 26 -36.06 0.12 -13.31
C GLN A 26 -34.90 -0.84 -13.03
N VAL A 27 -35.17 -2.15 -12.93
CA VAL A 27 -34.13 -3.18 -12.83
C VAL A 27 -33.22 -3.13 -14.06
N ARG A 28 -33.77 -3.06 -15.27
CA ARG A 28 -32.97 -2.97 -16.50
C ARG A 28 -32.06 -1.74 -16.50
N GLN A 29 -32.58 -0.57 -16.13
CA GLN A 29 -31.78 0.65 -16.06
C GLN A 29 -30.65 0.54 -15.04
N GLN A 30 -30.93 -0.04 -13.87
CA GLN A 30 -29.93 -0.27 -12.83
C GLN A 30 -28.84 -1.24 -13.28
N LEU A 31 -29.20 -2.35 -13.93
CA LEU A 31 -28.24 -3.31 -14.45
C LEU A 31 -27.34 -2.68 -15.52
N SER A 32 -27.92 -1.92 -16.46
CA SER A 32 -27.15 -1.22 -17.50
C SER A 32 -26.17 -0.20 -16.92
N ALA A 33 -26.57 0.55 -15.88
CA ALA A 33 -25.67 1.50 -15.21
C ALA A 33 -24.45 0.79 -14.60
N GLN A 34 -24.65 -0.40 -14.01
CA GLN A 34 -23.52 -1.16 -13.45
C GLN A 34 -22.64 -1.80 -14.51
N VAL A 35 -23.19 -2.23 -15.63
CA VAL A 35 -22.39 -2.68 -16.77
C VAL A 35 -21.48 -1.54 -17.28
N GLU A 36 -22.00 -0.31 -17.39
CA GLU A 36 -21.17 0.83 -17.78
C GLU A 36 -20.12 1.19 -16.72
N ALA A 37 -20.43 1.03 -15.43
CA ALA A 37 -19.44 1.22 -14.36
C ALA A 37 -18.28 0.22 -14.44
N VAL A 38 -18.58 -1.08 -14.66
CA VAL A 38 -17.56 -2.13 -14.88
C VAL A 38 -16.69 -1.78 -16.07
N LYS A 39 -17.31 -1.37 -17.18
CA LYS A 39 -16.61 -0.99 -18.41
C LYS A 39 -15.72 0.23 -18.21
N ALA A 40 -16.21 1.28 -17.54
CA ALA A 40 -15.43 2.47 -17.26
C ALA A 40 -14.19 2.15 -16.41
N ALA A 41 -14.36 1.33 -15.36
CA ALA A 41 -13.26 0.90 -14.51
C ALA A 41 -12.23 0.04 -15.30
N ALA A 42 -12.71 -0.91 -16.11
CA ALA A 42 -11.86 -1.75 -16.94
C ALA A 42 -11.05 -0.94 -17.95
N LEU A 43 -11.67 0.04 -18.62
CA LEU A 43 -10.98 0.96 -19.54
C LEU A 43 -9.96 1.85 -18.81
N GLY A 44 -10.21 2.17 -17.54
CA GLY A 44 -9.28 2.89 -16.67
C GLY A 44 -8.11 2.05 -16.14
N ASN A 45 -8.04 0.75 -16.47
CA ASN A 45 -7.14 -0.24 -15.82
C ASN A 45 -7.32 -0.30 -14.29
N ASP A 46 -8.48 0.10 -13.78
CA ASP A 46 -8.79 0.02 -12.36
C ASP A 46 -9.47 -1.33 -12.08
N ARG A 47 -8.63 -2.34 -11.86
CA ARG A 47 -9.09 -3.69 -11.55
C ARG A 47 -9.95 -3.73 -10.29
N ALA A 48 -9.58 -2.99 -9.25
CA ALA A 48 -10.30 -3.02 -7.98
C ALA A 48 -11.71 -2.42 -8.11
N ALA A 49 -11.84 -1.29 -8.82
CA ALA A 49 -13.14 -0.71 -9.11
C ALA A 49 -13.99 -1.60 -10.02
N ALA A 50 -13.39 -2.27 -11.01
CA ALA A 50 -14.10 -3.20 -11.88
C ALA A 50 -14.64 -4.42 -11.12
N GLU A 51 -13.82 -5.01 -10.23
CA GLU A 51 -14.23 -6.11 -9.35
C GLU A 51 -15.36 -5.69 -8.40
N ALA A 52 -15.28 -4.49 -7.81
CA ALA A 52 -16.34 -3.96 -6.95
C ALA A 52 -17.66 -3.74 -7.69
N ALA A 53 -17.60 -3.19 -8.91
CA ALA A 53 -18.77 -2.98 -9.74
C ALA A 53 -19.42 -4.31 -10.18
N LEU A 54 -18.61 -5.34 -10.50
CA LEU A 54 -19.10 -6.69 -10.80
C LEU A 54 -19.78 -7.35 -9.61
N ALA A 55 -19.20 -7.24 -8.40
CA ALA A 55 -19.81 -7.77 -7.19
C ALA A 55 -21.18 -7.12 -6.91
N GLU A 56 -21.29 -5.82 -7.12
CA GLU A 56 -22.55 -5.10 -6.99
C GLU A 56 -23.58 -5.49 -8.05
N LEU A 57 -23.16 -5.70 -9.30
CA LEU A 57 -24.01 -6.21 -10.37
C LEU A 57 -24.60 -7.58 -10.00
N ASN A 58 -23.77 -8.52 -9.52
CA ASN A 58 -24.20 -9.84 -9.08
C ASN A 58 -25.22 -9.78 -7.93
N ARG A 59 -24.98 -8.92 -6.93
CA ARG A 59 -25.91 -8.69 -5.82
C ARG A 59 -27.27 -8.17 -6.32
N ARG A 60 -27.28 -7.26 -7.30
CA ARG A 60 -28.52 -6.70 -7.86
C ARG A 60 -29.30 -7.74 -8.66
N ILE A 61 -28.63 -8.58 -9.43
CA ILE A 61 -29.27 -9.68 -10.17
C ILE A 61 -29.94 -10.65 -9.19
N ALA A 62 -29.22 -11.08 -8.15
CA ALA A 62 -29.77 -11.97 -7.12
C ALA A 62 -30.97 -11.33 -6.40
N THR A 63 -30.89 -10.04 -6.07
CA THR A 63 -31.98 -9.29 -5.43
C THR A 63 -33.20 -9.18 -6.34
N ALA A 64 -33.00 -8.83 -7.62
CA ALA A 64 -34.08 -8.70 -8.58
C ALA A 64 -34.78 -10.03 -8.85
N GLN A 65 -34.02 -11.14 -8.88
CA GLN A 65 -34.55 -12.49 -8.97
C GLN A 65 -35.38 -12.84 -7.73
N ALA A 66 -34.86 -12.58 -6.52
CA ALA A 66 -35.58 -12.86 -5.28
C ALA A 66 -36.88 -12.05 -5.14
N GLN A 67 -36.92 -10.84 -5.74
CA GLN A 67 -38.11 -9.99 -5.79
C GLN A 67 -39.09 -10.36 -6.92
N GLY A 68 -38.79 -11.37 -7.74
CA GLY A 68 -39.59 -11.72 -8.92
C GLY A 68 -39.56 -10.69 -10.04
N LYS A 69 -38.68 -9.68 -9.96
CA LYS A 69 -38.52 -8.63 -10.97
C LYS A 69 -37.59 -9.03 -12.12
N LEU A 70 -36.96 -10.18 -12.00
CA LEU A 70 -36.12 -10.80 -13.02
C LEU A 70 -36.41 -12.30 -13.06
N ALA A 71 -36.81 -12.79 -14.24
CA ALA A 71 -37.06 -14.21 -14.44
C ALA A 71 -35.80 -15.04 -14.13
N PRO A 72 -35.91 -16.21 -13.47
CA PRO A 72 -34.77 -17.03 -13.10
C PRO A 72 -33.86 -17.43 -14.28
N ASP A 73 -34.44 -17.73 -15.43
CA ASP A 73 -33.65 -18.10 -16.62
C ASP A 73 -32.87 -16.90 -17.18
N ASN A 74 -33.48 -15.71 -17.18
CA ASN A 74 -32.79 -14.47 -17.54
C ASN A 74 -31.66 -14.16 -16.54
N ALA A 75 -31.90 -14.32 -15.25
CA ALA A 75 -30.87 -14.15 -14.22
C ALA A 75 -29.69 -15.10 -14.45
N ARG A 76 -29.94 -16.38 -14.76
CA ARG A 76 -28.89 -17.36 -15.04
C ARG A 76 -28.04 -16.98 -16.26
N VAL A 77 -28.68 -16.52 -17.34
CA VAL A 77 -27.97 -16.05 -18.55
C VAL A 77 -27.08 -14.86 -18.23
N ILE A 78 -27.61 -13.87 -17.49
CA ILE A 78 -26.86 -12.67 -17.12
C ILE A 78 -25.69 -13.04 -16.20
N LEU A 79 -25.91 -13.88 -15.17
CA LEU A 79 -24.84 -14.32 -14.26
C LEU A 79 -23.71 -15.04 -15.00
N THR A 80 -24.06 -15.92 -15.94
CA THR A 80 -23.06 -16.62 -16.78
C THR A 80 -22.22 -15.63 -17.60
N ALA A 81 -22.85 -14.56 -18.10
CA ALA A 81 -22.13 -13.49 -18.80
C ALA A 81 -21.25 -12.68 -17.84
N THR A 82 -21.75 -12.34 -16.64
CA THR A 82 -20.98 -11.63 -15.61
C THR A 82 -19.76 -12.42 -15.17
N ASP A 83 -19.85 -13.75 -15.05
CA ASP A 83 -18.71 -14.60 -14.71
C ASP A 83 -17.60 -14.52 -15.76
N ARG A 84 -17.96 -14.50 -17.05
CA ARG A 84 -16.96 -14.31 -18.13
C ARG A 84 -16.27 -12.96 -18.04
N VAL A 85 -17.04 -11.89 -17.75
CA VAL A 85 -16.47 -10.55 -17.56
C VAL A 85 -15.58 -10.52 -16.31
N ALA A 86 -15.91 -11.27 -15.26
CA ALA A 86 -15.06 -11.37 -14.09
C ALA A 86 -13.71 -12.03 -14.41
N GLU A 87 -13.68 -13.05 -15.27
CA GLU A 87 -12.42 -13.61 -15.77
C GLU A 87 -11.62 -12.57 -16.57
N ASP A 88 -12.28 -11.80 -17.46
CA ASP A 88 -11.61 -10.75 -18.22
C ASP A 88 -11.04 -9.65 -17.30
N VAL A 89 -11.77 -9.22 -16.29
CA VAL A 89 -11.31 -8.21 -15.31
C VAL A 89 -10.07 -8.68 -14.55
N ARG A 90 -9.93 -9.97 -14.26
CA ARG A 90 -8.73 -10.50 -13.58
C ARG A 90 -7.48 -10.41 -14.43
N THR A 91 -7.61 -10.25 -15.75
CA THR A 91 -6.48 -10.06 -16.67
C THR A 91 -5.96 -8.62 -16.68
N ILE A 92 -6.68 -7.67 -16.07
CA ILE A 92 -6.21 -6.29 -15.91
C ILE A 92 -4.95 -6.28 -15.02
N PRO A 93 -3.83 -5.69 -15.47
CA PRO A 93 -2.62 -5.59 -14.67
C PRO A 93 -2.85 -4.88 -13.34
N LEU A 94 -2.19 -5.34 -12.29
CA LEU A 94 -2.18 -4.61 -11.02
C LEU A 94 -1.28 -3.36 -11.15
N PRO A 95 -1.57 -2.28 -10.41
CA PRO A 95 -0.67 -1.15 -10.32
C PRO A 95 0.69 -1.60 -9.77
N GLU A 96 1.76 -1.00 -10.30
CA GLU A 96 3.10 -1.24 -9.78
C GLU A 96 3.18 -0.82 -8.30
N PRO A 97 3.87 -1.58 -7.45
CA PRO A 97 4.08 -1.19 -6.06
C PRO A 97 4.90 0.11 -6.01
N PRO A 98 4.66 0.97 -5.00
CA PRO A 98 5.43 2.20 -4.84
C PRO A 98 6.92 1.88 -4.65
N GLN A 99 7.78 2.74 -5.17
CA GLN A 99 9.22 2.58 -5.00
C GLN A 99 9.60 2.71 -3.51
N PRO A 100 10.56 1.91 -3.02
CA PRO A 100 11.03 2.03 -1.64
C PRO A 100 11.65 3.42 -1.41
N VAL A 101 11.28 4.05 -0.30
CA VAL A 101 11.90 5.30 0.14
C VAL A 101 13.24 4.98 0.80
N ILE A 102 14.34 5.50 0.25
CA ILE A 102 15.67 5.39 0.86
C ILE A 102 15.84 6.55 1.84
N VAL A 103 16.00 6.23 3.13
CA VAL A 103 16.33 7.22 4.16
C VAL A 103 17.85 7.26 4.32
N THR A 104 18.47 8.36 3.88
CA THR A 104 19.89 8.61 4.12
C THR A 104 20.05 9.24 5.51
N VAL A 105 20.76 8.56 6.40
CA VAL A 105 21.16 9.11 7.70
C VAL A 105 22.53 9.75 7.54
N THR A 106 22.62 11.06 7.74
CA THR A 106 23.91 11.75 7.85
C THR A 106 24.44 11.53 9.27
N PRO A 107 25.64 10.94 9.45
CA PRO A 107 26.24 10.82 10.77
C PRO A 107 26.58 12.20 11.35
N ASP A 108 26.36 12.36 12.65
CA ASP A 108 26.74 13.55 13.41
C ASP A 108 28.28 13.70 13.40
N PRO A 109 28.84 14.92 13.32
CA PRO A 109 30.27 15.12 13.40
C PRO A 109 30.84 14.57 14.72
N PRO A 110 32.07 14.04 14.71
CA PRO A 110 32.70 13.57 15.94
C PRO A 110 32.85 14.72 16.95
N PRO A 111 32.70 14.46 18.26
CA PRO A 111 32.83 15.48 19.28
C PRO A 111 34.26 16.03 19.31
N ASP A 112 34.38 17.36 19.46
CA ASP A 112 35.66 18.03 19.67
C ASP A 112 36.35 17.47 20.93
N VAL A 113 37.55 16.93 20.76
CA VAL A 113 38.40 16.53 21.89
C VAL A 113 38.88 17.79 22.62
N PRO A 114 38.64 17.94 23.93
CA PRO A 114 39.15 19.08 24.68
C PRO A 114 40.68 19.02 24.74
N ASP A 115 41.31 20.15 24.42
CA ASP A 115 42.76 20.38 24.45
C ASP A 115 43.34 19.97 25.83
N GLU A 116 44.17 18.94 25.82
CA GLU A 116 44.76 18.34 27.01
C GLU A 116 45.83 19.32 27.55
N GLY A 117 45.52 19.94 28.69
CA GLY A 117 46.32 21.00 29.29
C GLY A 117 47.79 20.65 29.51
N ASP A 118 48.64 21.65 29.28
CA ASP A 118 50.10 21.71 29.44
C ASP A 118 50.66 20.76 30.56
N PRO A 119 51.41 19.70 30.19
CA PRO A 119 51.97 18.72 31.13
C PRO A 119 53.02 19.33 32.09
N GLY A 120 53.49 20.56 31.84
CA GLY A 120 54.49 21.23 32.65
C GLY A 120 54.02 21.66 34.05
N LYS A 121 52.70 21.83 34.26
CA LYS A 121 52.18 22.21 35.59
C LYS A 121 52.14 21.04 36.57
N HIS A 122 51.82 19.84 36.10
CA HIS A 122 51.64 18.68 36.98
C HIS A 122 52.96 18.21 37.61
N GLN A 123 54.08 18.35 36.89
CA GLN A 123 55.41 17.96 37.38
C GLN A 123 55.89 18.82 38.57
N LYS A 124 55.62 20.13 38.56
CA LYS A 124 56.04 21.05 39.65
C LYS A 124 55.29 20.79 40.94
N ASP A 125 54.02 20.44 40.86
CA ASP A 125 53.20 20.16 42.04
C ASP A 125 53.62 18.83 42.71
N TRP A 126 53.95 17.81 41.91
CA TRP A 126 54.50 16.55 42.41
C TRP A 126 55.84 16.74 43.14
N GLU A 127 56.76 17.52 42.57
CA GLU A 127 58.08 17.74 43.18
C GLU A 127 57.98 18.50 44.51
N LYS A 128 57.06 19.48 44.61
CA LYS A 128 56.77 20.18 45.87
C LYS A 128 56.21 19.23 46.92
N GLN A 129 55.27 18.36 46.53
CA GLN A 129 54.67 17.38 47.43
C GLN A 129 55.74 16.41 47.97
N GLN A 130 56.62 15.91 47.10
CA GLN A 130 57.70 15.00 47.49
C GLN A 130 58.69 15.64 48.49
N LYS A 131 59.06 16.91 48.28
CA LYS A 131 59.92 17.66 49.22
C LYS A 131 59.26 17.85 50.59
N GLN A 132 57.93 18.07 50.62
CA GLN A 132 57.21 18.14 51.89
C GLN A 132 57.24 16.80 52.65
N TRP A 133 57.01 15.68 51.96
CA TRP A 133 57.07 14.34 52.57
C TRP A 133 58.44 14.03 53.16
N GLN A 134 59.52 14.34 52.46
CA GLN A 134 60.87 14.14 52.99
C GLN A 134 61.14 14.98 54.24
N LYS A 135 60.71 16.26 54.24
CA LYS A 135 60.92 17.15 55.38
C LYS A 135 60.17 16.69 56.64
N GLN A 136 58.95 16.17 56.48
CA GLN A 136 58.19 15.58 57.60
C GLN A 136 58.88 14.33 58.14
N ARG A 137 59.45 13.50 57.27
CA ARG A 137 60.11 12.26 57.66
C ARG A 137 61.40 12.48 58.44
N HIS A 138 62.20 13.49 58.07
CA HIS A 138 63.38 13.88 58.86
C HIS A 138 62.98 14.49 60.21
N LYS A 139 61.94 15.33 60.25
CA LYS A 139 61.46 15.93 61.51
C LYS A 139 60.95 14.91 62.53
N ASN A 140 60.41 13.78 62.08
CA ASN A 140 59.98 12.68 62.95
C ASN A 140 61.10 11.69 63.31
N GLY A 141 62.25 11.72 62.63
CA GLY A 141 63.38 10.81 62.89
C GLY A 141 64.38 11.31 63.93
N ASP A 142 64.40 12.62 64.22
CA ASP A 142 65.34 13.23 65.18
C ASP A 142 64.75 13.42 66.59
N ASN A 143 63.55 12.86 66.86
CA ASN A 143 62.87 12.97 68.16
C ASN A 143 62.89 11.66 68.97
N GLU A 144 63.70 10.69 68.56
CA GLU A 144 63.97 9.44 69.27
C GLU A 144 65.50 9.27 69.42
N GLY A 145 66.08 9.99 70.38
CA GLY A 145 67.49 9.93 70.76
C GLY A 145 67.78 10.69 72.05
#